data_AF-A0AA38PR36-F1
#
_entry.id   AF-A0AA38PR36-F1
#
_cell.length_a   1.000
_cell.length_b   1.000
_cell.length_c   1.000
_cell.angle_alpha   90.00
_cell.angle_beta   90.00
_cell.angle_gamma   90.00
#
_symmetry.space_group_name_H-M   'P 1'
#
loop_
_entity.id
_entity.type
_entity.pdbx_description
1 polymer ?
#
loop_
_entity_poly.entity_id
_entity_poly.type
_entity_poly.pdbx_seq_one_letter_code
_entity_poly.pdbx_strand_id
1 'polypeptide(L)' 'MIYVSIWYVNDDAPSSSFSQYVDFKGLLHIAVHSKDKLPRGTHVTGGIPYPGGFTGKDIARELLINHDISTSDR' A
#
# COMPACT_ATOMS: atom_id res chain seq x y z
N MET A 1 -7.04 23.18 -23.80
CA MET A 1 -7.97 22.44 -22.91
C MET A 1 -7.70 20.96 -23.09
N ILE A 2 -6.99 20.33 -22.16
CA ILE A 2 -6.68 18.91 -22.20
C ILE A 2 -7.71 18.22 -21.31
N TYR A 3 -8.55 17.37 -21.91
CA TYR A 3 -9.45 16.49 -21.17
C TYR A 3 -8.61 15.41 -20.48
N VAL A 4 -8.48 15.50 -19.16
CA VAL A 4 -7.95 14.39 -18.34
C VAL A 4 -9.14 13.50 -18.02
N SER A 5 -9.25 12.39 -18.75
CA SER A 5 -10.23 11.34 -18.50
C SER A 5 -9.82 10.57 -17.24
N ILE A 6 -10.36 10.98 -16.10
CA ILE A 6 -10.31 10.17 -14.88
C ILE A 6 -11.36 9.08 -15.08
N TRP A 7 -10.92 7.85 -15.32
CA TRP A 7 -11.81 6.70 -15.29
C TRP A 7 -12.31 6.53 -13.85
N TYR A 8 -13.56 6.87 -13.60
CA TYR A 8 -14.23 6.40 -12.39
C TYR A 8 -14.25 4.87 -12.47
N VAL A 9 -13.72 4.23 -11.43
CA VAL A 9 -14.03 2.84 -11.14
C VAL A 9 -15.56 2.79 -11.04
N ASN A 10 -16.22 2.11 -11.98
CA ASN A 10 -17.67 1.94 -11.95
C ASN A 10 -18.04 1.25 -10.63
N ASP A 11 -18.84 1.94 -9.81
CA ASP A 11 -19.39 1.45 -8.54
C ASP A 11 -20.53 0.42 -8.75
N ASP A 12 -20.79 0.01 -10.01
CA ASP A 12 -21.80 -1.01 -10.38
C ASP A 12 -21.31 -2.46 -10.22
N ALA A 13 -20.22 -2.69 -9.48
CA ALA A 13 -19.88 -4.03 -9.00
C ALA A 13 -20.72 -4.34 -7.75
N PRO A 14 -21.24 -5.58 -7.56
CA PRO A 14 -22.03 -5.90 -6.38
C PRO A 14 -21.22 -5.57 -5.12
N SER A 15 -21.67 -4.55 -4.39
CA SER A 15 -21.05 -4.01 -3.17
C SER A 15 -20.96 -5.02 -2.02
N SER A 16 -21.43 -6.26 -2.22
CA SER A 16 -21.48 -7.31 -1.20
C SER A 16 -20.28 -8.24 -1.16
N SER A 17 -19.32 -8.19 -2.11
CA SER A 17 -18.31 -9.25 -2.22
C SER A 17 -16.96 -8.91 -1.56
N PHE A 18 -16.44 -7.70 -1.71
CA PHE A 18 -15.02 -7.42 -1.36
C PHE A 18 -14.83 -6.84 0.04
N SER A 19 -15.79 -6.05 0.54
CA SER A 19 -15.69 -5.40 1.86
C SER A 19 -15.75 -6.39 3.04
N GLN A 20 -16.20 -7.63 2.81
CA GLN A 20 -16.28 -8.68 3.84
C GLN A 20 -14.96 -9.43 4.03
N TYR A 21 -13.99 -9.29 3.13
CA TYR A 21 -12.70 -9.98 3.20
C TYR A 21 -11.53 -9.08 3.59
N VAL A 22 -11.74 -7.76 3.63
CA VAL A 22 -10.67 -6.80 3.88
C VAL A 22 -11.10 -5.87 5.02
N ASP A 23 -10.45 -6.02 6.18
CA ASP A 23 -10.60 -5.06 7.27
C ASP A 23 -9.77 -3.80 6.99
N PHE A 24 -10.41 -2.82 6.36
CA PHE A 24 -9.79 -1.53 6.09
C PHE A 24 -9.34 -0.79 7.35
N LYS A 25 -10.04 -0.97 8.49
CA LYS A 25 -9.65 -0.28 9.74
C LYS A 25 -8.35 -0.85 10.28
N GLY A 26 -8.21 -2.18 10.29
CA GLY A 26 -6.96 -2.85 10.65
C GLY A 26 -5.81 -2.45 9.74
N LEU A 27 -6.02 -2.46 8.42
CA LEU A 27 -5.00 -2.06 7.45
C LEU A 27 -4.58 -0.59 7.60
N LEU A 28 -5.54 0.32 7.83
CA LEU A 28 -5.23 1.73 8.09
C LEU A 28 -4.43 1.93 9.37
N HIS A 29 -4.76 1.19 10.43
CA HIS A 29 -4.02 1.24 11.69
C HIS A 29 -2.54 0.86 11.49
N ILE A 30 -2.30 -0.23 10.76
CA ILE A 30 -0.95 -0.69 10.41
C ILE A 30 -0.27 0.36 9.53
N ALA A 31 -0.92 0.84 8.48
CA ALA A 31 -0.36 1.83 7.56
C ALA A 31 0.09 3.11 8.26
N VAL A 32 -0.69 3.62 9.23
CA VAL A 32 -0.33 4.80 10.03
C VAL A 32 0.90 4.51 10.89
N HIS A 33 0.98 3.33 11.49
CA HIS A 33 2.10 2.95 12.35
C HIS A 33 3.40 2.70 11.57
N SER A 34 3.31 2.13 10.37
CA SER A 34 4.45 1.88 9.48
C SER A 34 4.94 3.15 8.79
N LYS A 35 4.07 4.17 8.59
CA LYS A 35 4.37 5.40 7.83
C LYS A 35 5.65 6.10 8.24
N ASP A 36 5.93 6.15 9.54
CA ASP A 36 7.04 6.92 10.11
C ASP A 36 8.31 6.06 10.29
N LYS A 37 8.20 4.74 10.12
CA LYS A 37 9.30 3.79 10.31
C LYS A 37 9.97 3.34 9.02
N LEU A 38 9.34 3.58 7.87
CA LEU A 38 9.90 3.21 6.58
C LEU A 38 11.08 4.11 6.21
N PRO A 39 12.19 3.55 5.71
CA PRO A 39 13.29 4.34 5.17
C PRO A 39 12.79 5.12 3.95
N ARG A 40 12.68 6.44 4.08
CA ARG A 40 12.26 7.33 3.00
C ARG A 40 13.48 7.80 2.24
N GLY A 41 13.60 7.36 0.99
CA GLY A 41 14.66 7.78 0.08
C GLY A 41 14.09 8.35 -1.21
N THR A 42 14.97 8.74 -2.13
CA THR A 42 14.57 8.97 -3.51
C THR A 42 14.56 7.63 -4.22
N HIS A 43 13.38 7.08 -4.47
CA HIS A 43 13.25 5.84 -5.23
C HIS A 43 13.10 6.18 -6.71
N VAL A 44 13.97 5.65 -7.56
CA VAL A 44 13.89 5.87 -9.01
C VAL A 44 13.19 4.67 -9.64
N THR A 45 12.08 4.90 -10.32
CA THR A 45 11.39 3.86 -11.10
C THR A 45 11.20 4.37 -12.53
N GLY A 46 11.68 3.61 -13.51
CA GLY A 46 11.62 4.01 -14.92
C GLY A 46 12.37 5.32 -15.23
N GLY A 47 13.39 5.67 -14.44
CA GLY A 47 14.13 6.93 -14.59
C GLY A 47 13.46 8.15 -13.95
N ILE A 48 12.28 8.02 -13.36
CA ILE A 48 11.59 9.09 -12.65
C ILE A 48 11.93 8.98 -11.15
N PRO A 49 12.53 10.01 -10.52
CA PRO A 49 12.79 10.03 -9.09
C PRO A 49 11.51 10.35 -8.30
N TYR A 50 11.16 9.48 -7.36
CA TYR A 50 10.09 9.69 -6.38
C TYR A 50 10.71 10.06 -5.03
N PRO A 51 10.77 11.37 -4.68
CA PRO A 51 11.31 11.81 -3.40
C PRO A 51 10.40 11.34 -2.26
N GLY A 52 10.99 10.81 -1.19
CA GLY A 52 10.26 10.23 -0.06
C GLY A 52 9.56 8.91 -0.38
N GLY A 53 9.96 8.26 -1.49
CA GLY A 53 9.52 6.92 -1.84
C GLY A 53 10.15 5.86 -0.96
N PHE A 54 9.52 4.69 -0.96
CA PHE A 54 10.00 3.46 -0.34
C PHE A 54 9.72 2.30 -1.30
N THR A 55 10.38 1.16 -1.10
CA THR A 55 10.18 -0.03 -1.93
C THR A 55 9.24 -1.02 -1.24
N GLY A 56 8.61 -1.90 -2.02
CA GLY A 56 7.78 -2.99 -1.46
C GLY A 56 8.55 -3.89 -0.48
N LYS A 57 9.87 -4.00 -0.66
CA LYS A 57 10.76 -4.71 0.28
C LYS A 57 10.80 -4.04 1.65
N ASP A 58 10.78 -2.71 1.69
CA ASP A 58 10.89 -1.94 2.94
C ASP A 58 9.63 -2.13 3.80
N ILE A 59 8.45 -2.09 3.19
CA ILE A 59 7.19 -2.35 3.89
C ILE A 59 7.06 -3.82 4.31
N ALA A 60 7.46 -4.76 3.45
CA ALA A 60 7.49 -6.18 3.83
C ALA A 60 8.41 -6.40 5.04
N ARG A 61 9.61 -5.79 5.06
CA ARG A 61 10.54 -5.87 6.20
C ARG A 61 9.95 -5.28 7.48
N GLU A 62 9.29 -4.13 7.39
CA GLU A 62 8.69 -3.46 8.54
C GLU A 62 7.61 -4.34 9.18
N LEU A 63 6.73 -4.90 8.35
CA LEU A 63 5.68 -5.82 8.80
C LEU A 63 6.25 -7.10 9.42
N LEU A 64 7.29 -7.68 8.81
CA LEU A 64 7.95 -8.88 9.32
C LEU A 64 8.60 -8.67 10.69
N ILE A 65 9.25 -7.52 10.89
CA ILE A 65 9.99 -7.22 12.11
C ILE A 65 9.05 -6.78 13.24
N ASN A 66 8.01 -6.00 12.91
CA ASN A 66 7.18 -5.34 13.93
C ASN A 66 5.88 -6.09 14.24
N HIS A 67 5.37 -6.92 13.32
CA HIS A 67 4.12 -7.64 13.49
C HIS A 67 4.30 -9.16 13.70
N ASP A 68 5.54 -9.62 13.94
CA ASP A 68 5.90 -11.03 14.18
C ASP A 68 5.27 -12.00 13.15
N ILE A 69 5.17 -11.53 11.90
CA ILE A 69 4.52 -12.27 10.83
C ILE A 69 5.49 -13.36 10.39
N SER A 70 5.17 -14.60 10.72
CA SER A 70 5.94 -15.76 10.25
C SER A 70 5.84 -15.86 8.73
N THR A 71 6.97 -15.78 8.02
CA THR A 71 7.06 -16.11 6.58
C THR A 71 6.89 -17.59 6.29
N SER A 72 6.58 -18.41 7.31
CA SER A 72 6.32 -19.84 7.15
C SER A 72 4.91 -20.07 6.63
N ASP A 73 4.58 -19.51 5.48
CA ASP A 73 3.46 -19.96 4.68
C ASP A 73 4.04 -20.90 3.60
N ARG A 74 3.68 -22.18 3.69
CA ARG A 74 4.17 -23.29 2.88
C ARG A 74 3.19 -23.59 1.75
#